data_AF-A0A7S1FA27-F1
#
_entry.id   AF-A0A7S1FA27-F1
#
_cell.length_a   1.000
_cell.length_b   1.000
_cell.length_c   1.000
_cell.angle_alpha   90.00
_cell.angle_beta   90.00
_cell.angle_gamma   90.00
#
_symmetry.space_group_name_H-M   'P 1'
#
loop_
_entity.id
_entity.type
_entity.pdbx_description
1 polymer ?
#
loop_
_entity_poly.entity_id
_entity_poly.type
_entity_poly.pdbx_seq_one_letter_code
_entity_poly.pdbx_strand_id
1 'polypeptide(L)'
;GSMTAYLVQGAGRSSADGVYVQSNGRSSADFAVFCNLDSFLLSKTPCRCRTLWSIGLADVPLYRCVTDKEEVHGLSWQCVGGDEPSPSLETLISDSTDLSKSYALEAKGAVLRADFDRAWRAYSRALSMVSVDAWSTRAELHVLRAQVSQSMDRFDSSLEDVDASLKLRPAFFPALFLRAQILQETGETSEAAMNAKQCWHVLSQKSDEGTVLKAREECERLLAQLGETPDDTLPRSFIGYAHPGRPVHTSEDHAHLMVEVSGCGSDESNGHFAPTSQLSNGRPIYENSRGVRLSLEMLRQKVGRKVRLGWVIGTRRVALYGLQTDDAVLPLQGVWRSFSGKPPVPVCRASVCSHAMFSGFAQLRSGSAMKAVFQFNTSLAHMAPLGMTQRGALLTHLARAHRLSGHV
;
A
#
# COMPACT_ATOMS: atom_id res chain seq x y z
N GLY A 1 -0.63 18.26 25.40
CA GLY A 1 -1.79 19.04 25.86
C GLY A 1 -3.03 18.45 25.23
N SER A 2 -4.12 18.31 25.98
CA SER A 2 -5.39 17.84 25.42
C SER A 2 -5.86 18.80 24.33
N MET A 3 -6.12 18.29 23.13
CA MET A 3 -6.65 19.07 22.03
C MET A 3 -8.17 19.04 22.10
N THR A 4 -8.81 20.18 22.35
CA THR A 4 -10.28 20.26 22.36
C THR A 4 -10.81 20.25 20.93
N ALA A 5 -11.76 19.37 20.65
CA ALA A 5 -12.43 19.26 19.36
C ALA A 5 -13.93 19.05 19.55
N TYR A 6 -14.71 19.39 18.52
CA TYR A 6 -16.16 19.20 18.49
C TYR A 6 -16.57 18.43 17.25
N LEU A 7 -17.55 17.55 17.38
CA LEU A 7 -18.20 16.89 16.26
C LEU A 7 -19.53 17.58 16.01
N VAL A 8 -19.68 18.15 14.81
CA VAL A 8 -20.94 18.74 14.34
C VAL A 8 -21.59 17.76 13.37
N GLN A 9 -22.87 17.45 13.56
CA GLN A 9 -23.61 16.53 12.69
C GLN A 9 -25.04 17.00 12.45
N GLY A 10 -25.61 16.57 11.32
CA GLY A 10 -27.03 16.78 11.05
C GLY A 10 -27.37 18.22 10.69
N ALA A 11 -26.40 19.05 10.31
CA ALA A 11 -26.70 20.32 9.65
C ALA A 11 -27.36 20.04 8.29
N GLY A 12 -28.39 20.80 7.94
CA GLY A 12 -28.96 20.79 6.59
C GLY A 12 -27.92 21.12 5.53
N ARG A 13 -26.92 21.93 5.90
CA ARG A 13 -25.72 22.15 5.10
C ARG A 13 -24.65 21.14 5.48
N SER A 14 -24.46 20.12 4.64
CA SER A 14 -23.46 19.05 4.86
C SER A 14 -22.01 19.56 4.99
N SER A 15 -21.66 20.69 4.39
CA SER A 15 -20.33 21.30 4.55
C SER A 15 -20.07 21.84 5.97
N ALA A 16 -21.13 22.07 6.75
CA ALA A 16 -21.04 22.51 8.14
C ALA A 16 -20.83 21.35 9.12
N ASP A 17 -21.16 20.11 8.73
CA ASP A 17 -20.88 18.93 9.54
C ASP A 17 -19.36 18.67 9.63
N GLY A 18 -18.95 17.75 10.51
CA GLY A 18 -17.58 17.24 10.62
C GLY A 18 -16.88 17.61 11.91
N VAL A 19 -15.57 17.34 11.94
CA VAL A 19 -14.72 17.59 13.10
C VAL A 19 -14.19 19.03 13.08
N TYR A 20 -14.46 19.77 14.16
CA TYR A 20 -13.98 21.12 14.40
C TYR A 20 -12.84 21.07 15.41
N VAL A 21 -11.66 21.53 15.00
CA VAL A 21 -10.45 21.54 15.83
C VAL A 21 -10.02 22.98 16.10
N GLN A 22 -9.48 23.23 17.28
CA GLN A 22 -9.03 24.57 17.66
C GLN A 22 -8.01 25.12 16.64
N SER A 23 -8.29 26.30 16.10
CA SER A 23 -7.43 26.99 15.16
C SER A 23 -6.34 27.74 15.92
N ASN A 24 -5.07 27.38 15.69
CA ASN A 24 -3.95 28.10 16.27
C ASN A 24 -3.85 29.51 15.64
N GLY A 25 -4.18 30.54 16.40
CA GLY A 25 -3.95 31.95 16.01
C GLY A 25 -5.17 32.73 15.50
N ARG A 26 -6.37 32.15 15.46
CA ARG A 26 -7.62 32.91 15.29
C ARG A 26 -8.35 32.97 16.63
N SER A 27 -8.30 34.12 17.29
CA SER A 27 -9.20 34.44 18.40
C SER A 27 -10.27 35.41 17.89
N SER A 28 -11.52 35.15 18.25
CA SER A 28 -12.58 36.16 18.16
C SER A 28 -12.77 36.68 19.57
N ALA A 29 -12.42 37.94 19.82
CA ALA A 29 -12.54 38.58 21.13
C ALA A 29 -11.98 37.74 22.31
N ASP A 30 -10.76 37.20 22.17
CA ASP A 30 -10.07 36.34 23.15
C ASP A 30 -10.66 34.93 23.37
N PHE A 31 -11.64 34.51 22.57
CA PHE A 31 -12.20 33.15 22.64
C PHE A 31 -11.62 32.23 21.55
N ALA A 32 -11.49 30.94 21.90
CA ALA A 32 -11.05 29.89 20.99
C ALA A 32 -12.01 29.76 19.80
N VAL A 33 -11.45 29.79 18.59
CA VAL A 33 -12.18 29.50 17.35
C VAL A 33 -11.78 28.11 16.88
N PHE A 34 -12.78 27.31 16.51
CA PHE A 34 -12.58 25.96 15.99
C PHE A 34 -12.92 25.97 14.50
N CYS A 35 -12.17 25.22 13.69
CA CYS A 35 -12.40 25.13 12.26
C CYS A 35 -12.55 23.67 11.80
N ASN A 36 -13.47 23.43 10.87
CA ASN A 36 -13.56 22.15 10.17
C ASN A 36 -12.74 22.14 8.88
N LEU A 37 -12.79 21.03 8.14
CA LEU A 37 -12.06 20.87 6.89
C LEU A 37 -12.48 21.86 5.79
N ASP A 38 -13.74 22.31 5.79
CA ASP A 38 -14.30 23.22 4.78
C ASP A 38 -14.27 24.68 5.24
N SER A 39 -13.42 25.01 6.22
CA SER A 39 -13.20 26.35 6.76
C SER A 39 -14.41 26.97 7.47
N PHE A 40 -15.42 26.17 7.83
CA PHE A 40 -16.46 26.63 8.73
C PHE A 40 -15.86 26.86 10.12
N LEU A 41 -16.32 27.92 10.76
CA LEU A 41 -15.86 28.35 12.07
C LEU A 41 -16.96 28.08 13.09
N LEU A 42 -16.59 27.42 14.18
CA LEU A 42 -17.34 27.37 15.42
C LEU A 42 -16.68 28.35 16.39
N SER A 43 -17.43 29.35 16.83
CA SER A 43 -16.93 30.39 17.73
C SER A 43 -17.87 30.63 18.90
N LYS A 44 -17.27 31.01 20.04
CA LYS A 44 -17.95 31.45 21.26
C LYS A 44 -17.78 32.96 21.36
N THR A 45 -18.86 33.71 21.51
CA THR A 45 -18.84 35.17 21.68
C THR A 45 -19.71 35.59 22.87
N PRO A 46 -19.27 36.54 23.70
CA PRO A 46 -20.07 37.05 24.80
C PRO A 46 -21.19 37.95 24.26
N CYS A 47 -22.41 37.75 24.75
CA CYS A 47 -23.59 38.52 24.37
C CYS A 47 -24.33 38.99 25.63
N ARG A 48 -24.01 40.21 26.09
CA ARG A 48 -24.50 40.79 27.35
C ARG A 48 -24.20 39.87 28.55
N CYS A 49 -25.22 39.20 29.09
CA CYS A 49 -25.12 38.27 30.22
C CYS A 49 -25.12 36.79 29.79
N ARG A 50 -25.07 36.52 28.48
CA ARG A 50 -25.16 35.18 27.89
C ARG A 50 -23.97 34.87 26.99
N THR A 51 -23.84 33.61 26.63
CA THR A 51 -22.91 33.13 25.61
C THR A 51 -23.66 32.90 24.30
N LEU A 52 -23.11 33.43 23.20
CA LEU A 52 -23.54 33.12 21.83
C LEU A 52 -22.53 32.18 21.19
N TRP A 53 -22.98 30.98 20.86
CA TRP A 53 -22.28 30.07 19.96
C TRP A 53 -22.76 30.26 18.54
N SER A 54 -21.83 30.24 17.58
CA SER A 54 -22.18 30.33 16.16
C SER A 54 -21.33 29.39 15.31
N ILE A 55 -21.98 28.79 14.30
CA ILE A 55 -21.33 28.09 13.19
C ILE A 55 -21.56 28.91 11.93
N GLY A 56 -20.49 29.22 11.20
CA GLY A 56 -20.57 30.08 10.03
C GLY A 56 -19.35 30.00 9.14
N LEU A 57 -19.44 30.67 7.99
CA LEU A 57 -18.35 30.80 7.02
C LEU A 57 -18.03 32.29 6.86
N ALA A 58 -16.74 32.66 6.93
CA ALA A 58 -16.28 34.04 6.75
C ALA A 58 -17.09 35.08 7.56
N ASP A 59 -17.27 34.81 8.85
CA ASP A 59 -18.04 35.64 9.81
C ASP A 59 -19.55 35.79 9.51
N VAL A 60 -20.08 35.05 8.52
CA VAL A 60 -21.52 34.92 8.28
C VAL A 60 -22.05 33.71 9.06
N PRO A 61 -22.81 33.92 10.15
CA PRO A 61 -23.32 32.83 10.96
C PRO A 61 -24.54 32.20 10.31
N LEU A 62 -24.46 30.90 10.12
CA LEU A 62 -25.51 30.09 9.50
C LEU A 62 -26.39 29.45 10.57
N TYR A 63 -25.77 29.02 11.66
CA TYR A 63 -26.42 28.45 12.83
C TYR A 63 -25.96 29.18 14.09
N ARG A 64 -26.89 29.41 15.02
CA ARG A 64 -26.59 30.09 16.29
C ARG A 64 -27.28 29.42 17.47
N CYS A 65 -26.66 29.52 18.64
CA CYS A 65 -27.29 29.18 19.90
C CYS A 65 -26.93 30.22 20.96
N VAL A 66 -27.95 30.80 21.61
CA VAL A 66 -27.76 31.68 22.76
C VAL A 66 -28.06 30.88 24.02
N THR A 67 -27.11 30.82 24.93
CA THR A 67 -27.18 29.98 26.13
C THR A 67 -26.50 30.65 27.31
N ASP A 68 -26.97 30.30 28.51
CA ASP A 68 -26.29 30.66 29.76
C ASP A 68 -25.15 29.66 30.10
N LYS A 69 -25.07 28.54 29.36
CA LYS A 69 -24.04 27.51 29.53
C LYS A 69 -22.73 27.88 28.83
N GLU A 70 -21.62 27.56 29.47
CA GLU A 70 -20.30 27.68 28.86
C GLU A 70 -20.00 26.60 27.82
N GLU A 71 -20.62 25.43 27.97
CA GLU A 71 -20.39 24.25 27.14
C GLU A 71 -21.40 24.17 25.99
N VAL A 72 -20.95 23.61 24.86
CA VAL A 72 -21.70 23.63 23.59
C VAL A 72 -22.63 22.42 23.39
N HIS A 73 -22.52 21.39 24.24
CA HIS A 73 -23.26 20.14 24.06
C HIS A 73 -24.73 20.25 24.51
N GLY A 74 -25.62 19.51 23.84
CA GLY A 74 -27.04 19.47 24.18
C GLY A 74 -27.78 20.81 24.00
N LEU A 75 -27.19 21.73 23.23
CA LEU A 75 -27.77 23.03 22.92
C LEU A 75 -28.76 22.92 21.75
N SER A 76 -29.85 23.70 21.83
CA SER A 76 -30.80 23.84 20.72
C SER A 76 -30.32 24.93 19.77
N TRP A 77 -29.90 24.52 18.58
CA TRP A 77 -29.40 25.41 17.53
C TRP A 77 -30.54 25.97 16.68
N GLN A 78 -30.44 27.26 16.36
CA GLN A 78 -31.34 27.96 15.45
C GLN A 78 -30.66 28.14 14.10
N CYS A 79 -31.37 27.80 13.03
CA CYS A 79 -30.99 28.13 11.66
C CYS A 79 -31.29 29.61 11.40
N VAL A 80 -30.29 30.40 11.05
CA VAL A 80 -30.43 31.85 10.81
C VAL A 80 -30.17 32.20 9.35
N GLY A 81 -29.21 31.53 8.72
CA GLY A 81 -28.90 31.68 7.29
C GLY A 81 -28.35 30.41 6.64
N GLY A 82 -28.39 29.29 7.36
CA GLY A 82 -28.04 27.97 6.83
C GLY A 82 -29.24 27.25 6.22
N ASP A 83 -29.04 25.96 5.95
CA ASP A 83 -30.08 25.07 5.46
C ASP A 83 -30.61 24.23 6.64
N GLU A 84 -31.93 23.98 6.71
CA GLU A 84 -32.52 23.10 7.73
C GLU A 84 -32.18 21.63 7.48
N PRO A 85 -31.99 20.80 8.52
CA PRO A 85 -32.18 21.10 9.95
C PRO A 85 -30.97 21.76 10.62
N SER A 86 -31.16 22.27 11.84
CA SER A 86 -30.06 22.75 12.68
C SER A 86 -29.15 21.60 13.13
N PRO A 87 -27.83 21.84 13.27
CA PRO A 87 -26.90 20.79 13.69
C PRO A 87 -27.07 20.37 15.15
N SER A 88 -26.63 19.15 15.45
CA SER A 88 -26.28 18.68 16.78
C SER A 88 -24.76 18.78 16.99
N LEU A 89 -24.36 19.05 18.24
CA LEU A 89 -22.95 19.10 18.64
C LEU A 89 -22.66 18.13 19.76
N GLU A 90 -21.59 17.37 19.58
CA GLU A 90 -20.97 16.52 20.59
C GLU A 90 -19.56 17.02 20.88
N THR A 91 -19.21 17.04 22.17
CA THR A 91 -17.84 17.39 22.58
C THR A 91 -16.96 16.16 22.43
N LEU A 92 -15.90 16.25 21.64
CA LEU A 92 -14.91 15.19 21.53
C LEU A 92 -13.83 15.41 22.58
N ILE A 93 -13.74 14.49 23.53
CA ILE A 93 -12.71 14.52 24.59
C ILE A 93 -11.43 13.88 24.04
N SER A 94 -10.63 14.73 23.40
CA SER A 94 -9.16 14.82 23.34
C SER A 94 -8.24 13.58 23.52
N ASP A 95 -8.59 12.38 23.07
CA ASP A 95 -7.59 11.40 22.65
C ASP A 95 -7.40 11.47 21.12
N SER A 96 -6.13 11.49 20.70
CA SER A 96 -5.69 11.32 19.31
C SER A 96 -6.38 10.13 18.60
N THR A 97 -6.62 9.04 19.34
CA THR A 97 -7.31 7.85 18.84
C THR A 97 -8.77 8.14 18.48
N ASP A 98 -9.50 8.84 19.34
CA ASP A 98 -10.92 9.15 19.08
C ASP A 98 -11.07 10.19 17.98
N LEU A 99 -10.16 11.17 17.95
CA LEU A 99 -10.10 12.13 16.86
C LEU A 99 -9.86 11.46 15.51
N SER A 100 -8.96 10.46 15.46
CA SER A 100 -8.75 9.65 14.27
C SER A 100 -10.02 8.91 13.84
N LYS A 101 -10.78 8.33 14.77
CA LYS A 101 -12.03 7.63 14.47
C LYS A 101 -13.10 8.59 13.93
N SER A 102 -13.23 9.78 14.52
CA SER A 102 -14.18 10.80 14.08
C SER A 102 -13.88 11.26 12.65
N TYR A 103 -12.60 11.51 12.32
CA TYR A 103 -12.20 11.83 10.95
C TYR A 103 -12.44 10.67 9.98
N ALA A 104 -12.20 9.42 10.39
CA ALA A 104 -12.48 8.25 9.55
C ALA A 104 -13.99 8.09 9.29
N LEU A 105 -14.85 8.41 10.26
CA LEU A 105 -16.31 8.42 10.11
C LEU A 105 -16.77 9.55 9.19
N GLU A 106 -16.23 10.75 9.35
CA GLU A 106 -16.48 11.89 8.46
C GLU A 106 -16.12 11.53 7.00
N ALA A 107 -14.96 10.90 6.80
CA ALA A 107 -14.52 10.44 5.50
C ALA A 107 -15.50 9.44 4.86
N LYS A 108 -15.96 8.44 5.62
CA LYS A 108 -16.98 7.47 5.16
C LYS A 108 -18.27 8.17 4.74
N GLY A 109 -18.74 9.14 5.52
CA GLY A 109 -19.91 9.93 5.17
C GLY A 109 -19.72 10.74 3.89
N ALA A 110 -18.53 11.31 3.68
CA ALA A 110 -18.18 12.03 2.46
C ALA A 110 -18.13 11.10 1.22
N VAL A 111 -17.60 9.88 1.36
CA VAL A 111 -17.64 8.85 0.30
C VAL A 111 -19.07 8.53 -0.11
N LEU A 112 -19.98 8.34 0.84
CA LEU A 112 -21.40 8.06 0.54
C LEU A 112 -22.10 9.20 -0.23
N ARG A 113 -21.57 10.42 -0.13
CA ARG A 113 -22.05 11.60 -0.87
C ARG A 113 -21.26 11.87 -2.15
N ALA A 114 -20.31 11.00 -2.50
CA ALA A 114 -19.36 11.19 -3.60
C ALA A 114 -18.49 12.46 -3.48
N ASP A 115 -18.32 12.99 -2.27
CA ASP A 115 -17.40 14.10 -1.99
C ASP A 115 -16.01 13.53 -1.70
N PHE A 116 -15.34 13.08 -2.76
CA PHE A 116 -14.07 12.37 -2.67
C PHE A 116 -12.91 13.25 -2.18
N ASP A 117 -12.93 14.55 -2.49
CA ASP A 117 -11.90 15.48 -2.01
C ASP A 117 -11.96 15.62 -0.48
N ARG A 118 -13.16 15.82 0.06
CA ARG A 118 -13.34 15.88 1.52
C ARG A 118 -13.04 14.53 2.18
N ALA A 119 -13.47 13.42 1.58
CA ALA A 119 -13.14 12.10 2.09
C ALA A 119 -11.62 11.88 2.18
N TRP A 120 -10.87 12.28 1.15
CA TRP A 120 -9.43 12.17 1.12
C TRP A 120 -8.74 13.02 2.20
N ARG A 121 -9.18 14.29 2.36
CA ARG A 121 -8.69 15.19 3.42
C ARG A 121 -8.97 14.62 4.82
N ALA A 122 -10.17 14.07 5.03
CA ALA A 122 -10.57 13.47 6.30
C ALA A 122 -9.79 12.19 6.61
N TYR A 123 -9.60 11.26 5.66
CA TYR A 123 -8.74 10.09 5.87
C TYR A 123 -7.28 10.47 6.14
N SER A 124 -6.78 11.52 5.47
CA SER A 124 -5.43 12.04 5.72
C SER A 124 -5.28 12.57 7.15
N ARG A 125 -6.30 13.26 7.67
CA ARG A 125 -6.33 13.67 9.08
C ARG A 125 -6.40 12.47 10.01
N ALA A 126 -7.24 11.47 9.73
CA ALA A 126 -7.28 10.24 10.52
C ALA A 126 -5.90 9.57 10.62
N LEU A 127 -5.21 9.39 9.48
CA LEU A 127 -3.85 8.83 9.43
C LEU A 127 -2.79 9.63 10.20
N SER A 128 -2.97 10.95 10.30
CA SER A 128 -2.07 11.82 11.08
C SER A 128 -2.31 11.76 12.58
N MET A 129 -3.51 11.35 13.02
CA MET A 129 -3.90 11.30 14.43
C MET A 129 -3.75 9.90 15.03
N VAL A 130 -3.89 8.84 14.21
CA VAL A 130 -3.75 7.47 14.69
C VAL A 130 -2.33 7.19 15.17
N SER A 131 -2.21 6.56 16.35
CA SER A 131 -0.93 6.15 16.93
C SER A 131 -0.11 5.30 15.96
N VAL A 132 1.21 5.48 15.98
CA VAL A 132 2.17 4.71 15.16
C VAL A 132 2.10 3.22 15.49
N ASP A 133 1.82 2.87 16.75
CA ASP A 133 1.73 1.49 17.21
C ASP A 133 0.44 0.78 16.75
N ALA A 134 -0.56 1.53 16.31
CA ALA A 134 -1.82 1.00 15.78
C ALA A 134 -1.68 0.60 14.29
N TRP A 135 -0.66 -0.19 13.97
CA TRP A 135 -0.31 -0.60 12.60
C TRP A 135 -1.48 -1.24 11.84
N SER A 136 -2.36 -1.98 12.53
CA SER A 136 -3.52 -2.62 11.90
C SER A 136 -4.52 -1.59 11.39
N THR A 137 -4.88 -0.61 12.23
CA THR A 137 -5.79 0.49 11.89
C THR A 137 -5.18 1.40 10.84
N ARG A 138 -3.87 1.65 10.90
CA ARG A 138 -3.15 2.43 9.89
C ARG A 138 -3.23 1.79 8.50
N ALA A 139 -3.01 0.48 8.41
CA ALA A 139 -3.12 -0.25 7.14
C ALA A 139 -4.55 -0.13 6.55
N GLU A 140 -5.58 -0.26 7.39
CA GLU A 140 -6.97 -0.07 6.98
C GLU A 140 -7.25 1.35 6.48
N LEU A 141 -6.78 2.37 7.19
CA LEU A 141 -6.93 3.76 6.78
C LEU A 141 -6.21 4.08 5.46
N HIS A 142 -5.02 3.49 5.24
CA HIS A 142 -4.31 3.60 3.96
C HIS A 142 -5.14 3.01 2.82
N VAL A 143 -5.70 1.80 2.97
CA VAL A 143 -6.58 1.20 1.94
C VAL A 143 -7.81 2.06 1.67
N LEU A 144 -8.46 2.57 2.71
CA LEU A 144 -9.64 3.42 2.55
C LEU A 144 -9.31 4.72 1.79
N ARG A 145 -8.16 5.34 2.10
CA ARG A 145 -7.70 6.53 1.36
C ARG A 145 -7.29 6.21 -0.08
N ALA A 146 -6.69 5.04 -0.31
CA ALA A 146 -6.38 4.54 -1.65
C ALA A 146 -7.66 4.36 -2.48
N GLN A 147 -8.72 3.75 -1.94
CA GLN A 147 -10.00 3.61 -2.64
C GLN A 147 -10.58 4.96 -3.08
N VAL A 148 -10.52 5.96 -2.20
CA VAL A 148 -10.93 7.33 -2.54
C VAL A 148 -10.04 7.93 -3.63
N SER A 149 -8.73 7.69 -3.56
CA SER A 149 -7.78 8.15 -4.58
C SER A 149 -7.99 7.49 -5.94
N GLN A 150 -8.31 6.19 -5.96
CA GLN A 150 -8.70 5.45 -7.16
C GLN A 150 -9.99 6.04 -7.76
N SER A 151 -11.01 6.34 -6.94
CA SER A 151 -12.25 6.97 -7.40
C SER A 151 -12.06 8.39 -7.94
N MET A 152 -10.91 9.02 -7.68
CA MET A 152 -10.50 10.32 -8.24
C MET A 152 -9.50 10.18 -9.41
N ASP A 153 -9.29 8.98 -9.93
CA ASP A 153 -8.29 8.63 -10.96
C ASP A 153 -6.84 9.01 -10.59
N ARG A 154 -6.55 9.13 -9.28
CA ARG A 154 -5.21 9.40 -8.74
C ARG A 154 -4.47 8.08 -8.47
N PHE A 155 -4.23 7.30 -9.54
CA PHE A 155 -3.68 5.94 -9.44
C PHE A 155 -2.33 5.86 -8.74
N ASP A 156 -1.40 6.79 -9.00
CA ASP A 156 -0.08 6.81 -8.34
C ASP A 156 -0.21 6.97 -6.82
N SER A 157 -0.99 7.95 -6.36
CA SER A 157 -1.24 8.17 -4.93
C SER A 157 -1.98 6.99 -4.30
N SER A 158 -2.86 6.33 -5.06
CA SER A 158 -3.57 5.15 -4.60
C SER A 158 -2.62 3.97 -4.39
N LEU A 159 -1.71 3.73 -5.34
CA LEU A 159 -0.68 2.69 -5.24
C LEU A 159 0.30 2.96 -4.10
N GLU A 160 0.68 4.21 -3.84
CA GLU A 160 1.51 4.58 -2.69
C GLU A 160 0.86 4.20 -1.35
N ASP A 161 -0.43 4.47 -1.20
CA ASP A 161 -1.20 4.11 -0.01
C ASP A 161 -1.39 2.59 0.12
N VAL A 162 -1.68 1.90 -0.98
CA VAL A 162 -1.72 0.43 -1.02
C VAL A 162 -0.38 -0.16 -0.57
N ASP A 163 0.73 0.37 -1.07
CA ASP A 163 2.08 -0.06 -0.69
C ASP A 163 2.37 0.20 0.78
N ALA A 164 1.94 1.36 1.32
CA ALA A 164 2.05 1.67 2.73
C ALA A 164 1.25 0.69 3.60
N SER A 165 0.04 0.33 3.16
CA SER A 165 -0.77 -0.69 3.83
C SER A 165 -0.10 -2.06 3.81
N LEU A 166 0.39 -2.52 2.65
CA LEU A 166 1.02 -3.84 2.51
C LEU A 166 2.36 -3.92 3.25
N LYS A 167 3.09 -2.81 3.43
CA LYS A 167 4.27 -2.77 4.31
C LYS A 167 3.90 -3.06 5.77
N LEU A 168 2.75 -2.57 6.23
CA LEU A 168 2.26 -2.81 7.59
C LEU A 168 1.63 -4.20 7.73
N ARG A 169 0.89 -4.66 6.71
CA ARG A 169 0.20 -5.94 6.66
C ARG A 169 0.34 -6.60 5.28
N PRO A 170 1.38 -7.42 5.06
CA PRO A 170 1.63 -8.04 3.75
C PRO A 170 0.50 -8.95 3.24
N ALA A 171 -0.23 -9.61 4.14
CA ALA A 171 -1.37 -10.48 3.82
C ALA A 171 -2.73 -9.77 3.97
N PHE A 172 -2.80 -8.45 3.79
CA PHE A 172 -4.06 -7.72 3.89
C PHE A 172 -4.83 -7.78 2.57
N PHE A 173 -5.76 -8.72 2.47
CA PHE A 173 -6.51 -8.97 1.24
C PHE A 173 -7.20 -7.73 0.65
N PRO A 174 -7.75 -6.76 1.42
CA PRO A 174 -8.31 -5.54 0.83
C PRO A 174 -7.28 -4.71 0.06
N ALA A 175 -6.04 -4.64 0.54
CA ALA A 175 -4.95 -3.93 -0.14
C ALA A 175 -4.47 -4.70 -1.39
N LEU A 176 -4.34 -6.03 -1.31
CA LEU A 176 -3.96 -6.87 -2.46
C LEU A 176 -5.00 -6.79 -3.57
N PHE A 177 -6.29 -6.87 -3.19
CA PHE A 177 -7.40 -6.76 -4.13
C PHE A 177 -7.45 -5.39 -4.79
N LEU A 178 -7.40 -4.31 -4.00
CA LEU A 178 -7.40 -2.94 -4.52
C LEU A 178 -6.21 -2.70 -5.47
N ARG A 179 -5.02 -3.21 -5.13
CA ARG A 179 -3.87 -3.13 -6.01
C ARG A 179 -4.13 -3.80 -7.35
N ALA A 180 -4.71 -5.00 -7.32
CA ALA A 180 -5.04 -5.74 -8.52
C ALA A 180 -6.06 -5.00 -9.40
N GLN A 181 -7.06 -4.35 -8.80
CA GLN A 181 -8.03 -3.51 -9.53
C GLN A 181 -7.35 -2.30 -10.18
N ILE A 182 -6.54 -1.55 -9.43
CA ILE A 182 -5.81 -0.40 -9.97
C ILE A 182 -4.93 -0.81 -11.15
N LEU A 183 -4.13 -1.88 -10.98
CA LEU A 183 -3.26 -2.40 -12.04
C LEU A 183 -4.04 -2.93 -13.26
N GLN A 184 -5.25 -3.45 -13.06
CA GLN A 184 -6.11 -3.82 -14.17
C GLN A 184 -6.59 -2.58 -14.93
N GLU A 185 -6.99 -1.53 -14.21
CA GLU A 185 -7.47 -0.25 -14.78
C GLU A 185 -6.35 0.50 -15.52
N THR A 186 -5.11 0.45 -15.01
CA THR A 186 -3.94 1.08 -15.64
C THR A 186 -3.26 0.22 -16.71
N GLY A 187 -3.69 -1.05 -16.86
CA GLY A 187 -3.32 -1.93 -17.97
C GLY A 187 -2.18 -2.92 -17.69
N GLU A 188 -1.63 -2.96 -16.47
CA GLU A 188 -0.63 -3.91 -16.01
C GLU A 188 -1.25 -5.28 -15.65
N THR A 189 -1.89 -5.90 -16.64
CA THR A 189 -2.67 -7.14 -16.50
C THR A 189 -1.93 -8.29 -15.82
N SER A 190 -0.64 -8.47 -16.09
CA SER A 190 0.18 -9.51 -15.44
C SER A 190 0.38 -9.25 -13.94
N GLU A 191 0.69 -8.01 -13.55
CA GLU A 191 0.85 -7.68 -12.13
C GLU A 191 -0.51 -7.70 -11.41
N ALA A 192 -1.57 -7.27 -12.08
CA ALA A 192 -2.95 -7.39 -11.59
C ALA A 192 -3.29 -8.85 -11.27
N ALA A 193 -3.01 -9.77 -12.20
CA ALA A 193 -3.29 -11.19 -12.03
C ALA A 193 -2.51 -11.81 -10.88
N MET A 194 -1.24 -11.42 -10.70
CA MET A 194 -0.43 -11.88 -9.57
C MET A 194 -0.99 -11.42 -8.23
N ASN A 195 -1.37 -10.14 -8.10
CA ASN A 195 -1.94 -9.60 -6.87
C ASN A 195 -3.34 -10.20 -6.59
N ALA A 196 -4.15 -10.44 -7.63
CA ALA A 196 -5.43 -11.11 -7.50
C ALA A 196 -5.27 -12.55 -7.00
N LYS A 197 -4.30 -13.31 -7.52
CA LYS A 197 -4.01 -14.67 -7.02
C LYS A 197 -3.47 -14.69 -5.60
N GLN A 198 -2.64 -13.71 -5.23
CA GLN A 198 -2.22 -13.54 -3.83
C GLN A 198 -3.41 -13.22 -2.91
N CYS A 199 -4.32 -12.35 -3.36
CA CYS A 199 -5.56 -12.06 -2.65
C CYS A 199 -6.40 -13.34 -2.46
N TRP A 200 -6.60 -14.11 -3.53
CA TRP A 200 -7.32 -15.38 -3.51
C TRP A 200 -6.71 -16.36 -2.51
N HIS A 201 -5.39 -16.54 -2.51
CA HIS A 201 -4.69 -17.41 -1.58
C HIS A 201 -4.92 -17.02 -0.11
N VAL A 202 -4.88 -15.71 0.22
CA VAL A 202 -5.18 -15.24 1.58
C VAL A 202 -6.64 -15.48 1.93
N LEU A 203 -7.55 -15.24 0.99
CA LEU A 203 -8.97 -15.46 1.19
C LEU A 203 -9.31 -16.94 1.38
N SER A 204 -8.69 -17.86 0.64
CA SER A 204 -8.95 -19.31 0.71
C SER A 204 -8.57 -19.93 2.06
N GLN A 205 -7.62 -19.34 2.77
CA GLN A 205 -7.21 -19.75 4.12
C GLN A 205 -8.16 -19.27 5.23
N LYS A 206 -9.04 -18.31 4.95
CA LYS A 206 -9.97 -17.72 5.94
C LYS A 206 -11.29 -18.50 6.01
N SER A 207 -11.95 -18.45 7.16
CA SER A 207 -13.31 -18.99 7.31
C SER A 207 -14.31 -18.19 6.48
N ASP A 208 -15.40 -18.85 6.09
CA ASP A 208 -16.49 -18.28 5.28
C ASP A 208 -17.38 -17.36 6.13
N GLU A 209 -16.83 -16.21 6.50
CA GLU A 209 -17.59 -15.08 7.03
C GLU A 209 -18.16 -14.24 5.87
N GLY A 210 -19.31 -13.60 6.06
CA GLY A 210 -20.03 -12.93 4.96
C GLY A 210 -19.23 -11.86 4.21
N THR A 211 -18.28 -11.19 4.87
CA THR A 211 -17.36 -10.23 4.22
C THR A 211 -16.28 -10.90 3.39
N VAL A 212 -15.74 -12.04 3.87
CA VAL A 212 -14.74 -12.85 3.18
C VAL A 212 -15.35 -13.52 1.94
N LEU A 213 -16.60 -13.99 2.04
CA LEU A 213 -17.32 -14.60 0.92
C LEU A 213 -17.51 -13.61 -0.22
N LYS A 214 -17.99 -12.40 0.05
CA LYS A 214 -18.12 -11.34 -0.96
C LYS A 214 -16.77 -10.99 -1.60
N ALA A 215 -15.73 -10.85 -0.79
CA ALA A 215 -14.38 -10.58 -1.30
C ALA A 215 -13.85 -11.71 -2.19
N ARG A 216 -14.19 -12.97 -1.90
CA ARG A 216 -13.86 -14.11 -2.78
C ARG A 216 -14.59 -14.04 -4.10
N GLU A 217 -15.90 -13.78 -4.10
CA GLU A 217 -16.69 -13.64 -5.33
C GLU A 217 -16.17 -12.49 -6.21
N GLU A 218 -15.77 -11.37 -5.59
CA GLU A 218 -15.17 -10.24 -6.29
C GLU A 218 -13.77 -10.58 -6.84
N CYS A 219 -12.94 -11.27 -6.05
CA CYS A 219 -11.62 -11.74 -6.48
C CYS A 219 -11.71 -12.76 -7.62
N GLU A 220 -12.64 -13.70 -7.55
CA GLU A 220 -12.91 -14.67 -8.61
C GLU A 220 -13.35 -13.99 -9.90
N ARG A 221 -14.23 -12.99 -9.81
CA ARG A 221 -14.67 -12.21 -10.96
C ARG A 221 -13.50 -11.43 -11.60
N LEU A 222 -12.64 -10.83 -10.78
CA LEU A 222 -11.45 -10.14 -11.25
C LEU A 222 -10.48 -11.11 -11.96
N LEU A 223 -10.22 -12.27 -11.36
CA LEU A 223 -9.40 -13.31 -11.99
C LEU A 223 -9.99 -13.78 -13.32
N ALA A 224 -11.30 -14.00 -13.40
CA ALA A 224 -11.96 -14.37 -14.65
C ALA A 224 -11.84 -13.29 -15.73
N GLN A 225 -11.96 -12.00 -15.37
CA GLN A 225 -11.74 -10.88 -16.30
C GLN A 225 -10.30 -10.82 -16.81
N LEU A 226 -9.33 -11.20 -15.97
CA LEU A 226 -7.92 -11.31 -16.32
C LEU A 226 -7.57 -12.62 -17.06
N GLY A 227 -8.54 -13.50 -17.30
CA GLY A 227 -8.35 -14.79 -17.96
C GLY A 227 -7.69 -15.86 -17.08
N GLU A 228 -7.69 -15.65 -15.77
CA GLU A 228 -7.10 -16.52 -14.74
C GLU A 228 -8.13 -17.40 -14.03
N THR A 229 -7.63 -18.43 -13.37
CA THR A 229 -8.40 -19.31 -12.49
C THR A 229 -8.14 -19.00 -11.01
N PRO A 230 -9.15 -19.16 -10.14
CA PRO A 230 -9.04 -18.95 -8.70
C PRO A 230 -8.32 -20.13 -8.02
N ASP A 231 -7.01 -20.19 -8.23
CA ASP A 231 -6.13 -21.22 -7.71
C ASP A 231 -4.81 -20.61 -7.19
N ASP A 232 -3.99 -21.46 -6.56
CA ASP A 232 -2.68 -21.09 -6.03
C ASP A 232 -1.56 -21.18 -7.09
N THR A 233 -1.88 -21.39 -8.37
CA THR A 233 -0.88 -21.44 -9.44
C THR A 233 -0.43 -20.04 -9.81
N LEU A 234 0.73 -19.88 -10.45
CA LEU A 234 1.09 -18.57 -10.99
C LEU A 234 0.09 -18.13 -12.07
N PRO A 235 -0.04 -16.84 -12.39
CA PRO A 235 -0.93 -16.44 -13.47
C PRO A 235 -0.47 -17.01 -14.82
N ARG A 236 -1.39 -17.26 -15.76
CA ARG A 236 -1.14 -17.82 -17.08
C ARG A 236 -0.16 -17.00 -17.91
N SER A 237 -0.18 -15.67 -17.77
CA SER A 237 0.85 -14.81 -18.35
C SER A 237 2.27 -15.12 -17.85
N PHE A 238 2.40 -15.87 -16.74
CA PHE A 238 3.63 -16.40 -16.17
C PHE A 238 3.82 -17.92 -16.43
N ILE A 239 2.80 -18.65 -16.92
CA ILE A 239 2.79 -20.13 -17.13
C ILE A 239 2.94 -20.56 -18.61
N GLY A 240 2.94 -19.66 -19.61
CA GLY A 240 3.67 -20.00 -20.84
C GLY A 240 5.09 -20.32 -20.38
N TYR A 241 5.61 -21.57 -20.28
CA TYR A 241 5.56 -22.70 -21.19
C TYR A 241 5.55 -24.06 -20.44
N ALA A 242 4.40 -24.56 -20.01
CA ALA A 242 4.32 -25.96 -19.55
C ALA A 242 2.92 -26.56 -19.73
N HIS A 243 2.52 -26.82 -20.97
CA HIS A 243 1.51 -27.85 -21.24
C HIS A 243 2.20 -29.15 -21.67
N PRO A 244 1.92 -30.29 -21.01
CA PRO A 244 2.38 -31.59 -21.48
C PRO A 244 1.54 -31.98 -22.70
N GLY A 245 2.11 -31.88 -23.91
CA GLY A 245 1.53 -32.53 -25.09
C GLY A 245 1.46 -31.74 -26.40
N ARG A 246 1.97 -30.50 -26.48
CA ARG A 246 2.12 -29.80 -27.78
C ARG A 246 3.59 -29.70 -28.15
N PRO A 247 4.00 -30.02 -29.40
CA PRO A 247 5.38 -29.82 -29.83
C PRO A 247 5.71 -28.33 -29.71
N VAL A 248 6.79 -28.05 -28.97
CA VAL A 248 7.33 -26.71 -28.76
C VAL A 248 7.81 -26.20 -30.11
N HIS A 249 7.07 -25.26 -30.71
CA HIS A 249 7.69 -24.34 -31.64
C HIS A 249 8.47 -23.31 -30.81
N THR A 250 9.77 -23.32 -31.01
CA THR A 250 10.77 -22.41 -30.47
C THR A 250 10.46 -20.97 -30.89
N SER A 251 9.93 -20.15 -29.97
CA SER A 251 10.09 -18.70 -30.01
C SER A 251 10.43 -18.20 -28.61
N GLU A 252 11.54 -17.46 -28.51
CA GLU A 252 12.31 -17.15 -27.29
C GLU A 252 11.75 -15.98 -26.46
N ASP A 253 10.47 -15.98 -26.06
CA ASP A 253 9.89 -14.94 -25.21
C ASP A 253 9.37 -15.50 -23.87
N HIS A 254 10.27 -16.13 -23.12
CA HIS A 254 9.99 -16.51 -21.73
C HIS A 254 10.21 -15.31 -20.80
N ALA A 255 9.15 -14.89 -20.09
CA ALA A 255 9.25 -13.96 -18.98
C ALA A 255 9.95 -14.64 -17.78
N HIS A 256 10.92 -13.96 -17.16
CA HIS A 256 11.66 -14.49 -16.02
C HIS A 256 11.25 -13.78 -14.73
N LEU A 257 11.06 -14.55 -13.67
CA LEU A 257 10.73 -14.02 -12.35
C LEU A 257 11.99 -13.45 -11.69
N MET A 258 11.97 -12.20 -11.27
CA MET A 258 13.01 -11.57 -10.46
C MET A 258 12.49 -11.28 -9.06
N VAL A 259 13.41 -11.21 -8.10
CA VAL A 259 13.09 -10.83 -6.72
C VAL A 259 13.80 -9.53 -6.42
N GLU A 260 13.05 -8.47 -6.13
CA GLU A 260 13.59 -7.26 -5.52
C GLU A 260 13.72 -7.49 -4.02
N VAL A 261 14.93 -7.29 -3.50
CA VAL A 261 15.21 -7.28 -2.08
C VAL A 261 15.53 -5.85 -1.67
N SER A 262 14.83 -5.34 -0.66
CA SER A 262 15.00 -3.98 -0.15
C SER A 262 14.99 -3.96 1.37
N GLY A 263 15.46 -2.88 1.99
CA GLY A 263 15.43 -2.71 3.45
C GLY A 263 16.47 -3.56 4.20
N CYS A 264 17.44 -4.19 3.54
CA CYS A 264 18.60 -4.78 4.22
C CYS A 264 19.49 -3.68 4.80
N GLY A 265 19.98 -3.83 6.03
CA GLY A 265 21.08 -3.01 6.56
C GLY A 265 22.44 -3.29 5.92
N SER A 266 22.57 -4.44 5.23
CA SER A 266 23.69 -4.72 4.34
C SER A 266 23.33 -4.26 2.92
N ASP A 267 23.86 -3.10 2.50
CA ASP A 267 23.58 -2.51 1.19
C ASP A 267 23.79 -3.47 0.02
N GLU A 268 24.75 -4.40 0.16
CA GLU A 268 25.05 -5.40 -0.86
C GLU A 268 23.93 -6.40 -1.12
N SER A 269 23.05 -6.58 -0.14
CA SER A 269 21.90 -7.50 -0.21
C SER A 269 20.67 -6.82 -0.83
N ASN A 270 20.66 -5.49 -0.93
CA ASN A 270 19.60 -4.76 -1.61
C ASN A 270 19.76 -4.83 -3.14
N GLY A 271 18.65 -4.79 -3.86
CA GLY A 271 18.57 -4.75 -5.32
C GLY A 271 17.82 -5.95 -5.91
N HIS A 272 17.90 -6.08 -7.23
CA HIS A 272 17.19 -7.13 -7.97
C HIS A 272 18.05 -8.39 -8.10
N PHE A 273 17.41 -9.52 -7.80
CA PHE A 273 17.95 -10.86 -7.91
C PHE A 273 17.31 -11.54 -9.11
N ALA A 274 18.14 -11.87 -10.09
CA ALA A 274 17.73 -12.57 -11.30
C ALA A 274 17.96 -14.08 -11.13
N PRO A 275 17.11 -14.94 -11.71
CA PRO A 275 17.28 -16.37 -11.60
C PRO A 275 18.59 -16.79 -12.28
N THR A 276 19.22 -17.81 -11.74
CA THR A 276 20.40 -18.45 -12.31
C THR A 276 20.01 -19.79 -12.92
N SER A 277 20.90 -20.40 -13.70
CA SER A 277 20.72 -21.78 -14.18
C SER A 277 20.90 -22.84 -13.08
N GLN A 278 21.24 -22.43 -11.86
CA GLN A 278 21.46 -23.32 -10.73
C GLN A 278 20.16 -23.48 -9.92
N LEU A 279 19.92 -24.69 -9.44
CA LEU A 279 18.82 -25.02 -8.55
C LEU A 279 19.36 -25.32 -7.14
N SER A 280 18.65 -24.88 -6.11
CA SER A 280 18.83 -25.32 -4.72
C SER A 280 17.51 -25.91 -4.24
N ASN A 281 17.55 -27.17 -3.78
CA ASN A 281 16.38 -27.91 -3.29
C ASN A 281 15.17 -27.85 -4.26
N GLY A 282 15.43 -28.01 -5.56
CA GLY A 282 14.39 -28.01 -6.61
C GLY A 282 13.86 -26.63 -7.00
N ARG A 283 14.42 -25.53 -6.46
CA ARG A 283 14.03 -24.15 -6.80
C ARG A 283 15.18 -23.36 -7.40
N PRO A 284 14.91 -22.38 -8.29
CA PRO A 284 15.94 -21.49 -8.83
C PRO A 284 16.70 -20.75 -7.73
N ILE A 285 18.03 -20.71 -7.87
CA ILE A 285 18.86 -19.77 -7.12
C ILE A 285 18.78 -18.44 -7.85
N TYR A 286 18.46 -17.37 -7.13
CA TYR A 286 18.50 -16.02 -7.66
C TYR A 286 19.79 -15.33 -7.22
N GLU A 287 20.34 -14.45 -8.04
CA GLU A 287 21.59 -13.75 -7.77
C GLU A 287 21.49 -12.30 -8.21
N ASN A 288 21.95 -11.37 -7.37
CA ASN A 288 21.97 -9.94 -7.68
C ASN A 288 23.27 -9.51 -8.37
N SER A 289 23.35 -8.25 -8.77
CA SER A 289 24.55 -7.67 -9.41
C SER A 289 25.81 -7.76 -8.56
N ARG A 290 25.67 -7.88 -7.24
CA ARG A 290 26.78 -7.88 -6.28
C ARG A 290 27.21 -9.31 -5.89
N GLY A 291 26.63 -10.34 -6.54
CA GLY A 291 26.96 -11.74 -6.28
C GLY A 291 26.33 -12.32 -5.01
N VAL A 292 25.39 -11.60 -4.40
CA VAL A 292 24.57 -12.10 -3.29
C VAL A 292 23.47 -12.98 -3.89
N ARG A 293 23.20 -14.11 -3.24
CA ARG A 293 22.26 -15.14 -3.68
C ARG A 293 21.04 -15.19 -2.77
N LEU A 294 19.91 -15.49 -3.37
CA LEU A 294 18.68 -15.90 -2.71
C LEU A 294 18.41 -17.35 -3.12
N SER A 295 18.45 -18.27 -2.16
CA SER A 295 18.23 -19.71 -2.42
C SER A 295 17.36 -20.33 -1.34
N LEU A 296 16.65 -21.40 -1.70
CA LEU A 296 15.91 -22.24 -0.77
C LEU A 296 16.87 -23.26 -0.16
N GLU A 297 17.04 -23.26 1.16
CA GLU A 297 17.97 -24.11 1.88
C GLU A 297 17.26 -25.01 2.91
N MET A 298 17.86 -26.17 3.20
CA MET A 298 17.40 -27.03 4.29
C MET A 298 18.00 -26.59 5.63
N LEU A 299 17.16 -26.12 6.53
CA LEU A 299 17.56 -25.70 7.87
C LEU A 299 17.61 -26.92 8.81
N ARG A 300 18.82 -27.31 9.22
CA ARG A 300 19.02 -28.36 10.24
C ARG A 300 18.87 -27.76 11.65
N GLN A 301 17.81 -28.12 12.37
CA GLN A 301 17.66 -27.78 13.78
C GLN A 301 18.55 -28.67 14.66
N LYS A 302 19.12 -28.09 15.73
CA LYS A 302 19.92 -28.82 16.71
C LYS A 302 19.09 -29.72 17.64
N VAL A 303 17.76 -29.55 17.69
CA VAL A 303 16.85 -30.31 18.56
C VAL A 303 15.60 -30.69 17.77
N GLY A 304 15.36 -31.99 17.60
CA GLY A 304 14.23 -32.55 16.87
C GLY A 304 14.52 -32.84 15.39
N ARG A 305 14.31 -34.09 14.96
CA ARG A 305 14.60 -34.64 13.61
C ARG A 305 13.81 -34.01 12.44
N LYS A 306 13.09 -32.90 12.63
CA LYS A 306 12.25 -32.32 11.58
C LYS A 306 13.09 -31.33 10.74
N VAL A 307 13.47 -31.76 9.54
CA VAL A 307 14.08 -30.87 8.53
C VAL A 307 13.02 -29.85 8.11
N ARG A 308 13.38 -28.56 8.13
CA ARG A 308 12.52 -27.47 7.65
C ARG A 308 13.20 -26.73 6.52
N LEU A 309 12.41 -26.14 5.63
CA LEU A 309 12.91 -25.31 4.54
C LEU A 309 13.06 -23.86 5.01
N GLY A 310 13.92 -23.12 4.33
CA GLY A 310 14.02 -21.69 4.54
C GLY A 310 14.73 -21.00 3.39
N TRP A 311 14.24 -19.83 3.01
CA TRP A 311 14.93 -18.97 2.07
C TRP A 311 16.08 -18.26 2.75
N VAL A 312 17.23 -18.21 2.08
CA VAL A 312 18.45 -17.61 2.61
C VAL A 312 18.93 -16.57 1.60
N ILE A 313 19.21 -15.36 2.11
CA ILE A 313 19.95 -14.33 1.38
C ILE A 313 21.38 -14.34 1.91
N GLY A 314 22.35 -14.53 1.04
CA GLY A 314 23.75 -14.60 1.44
C GLY A 314 24.72 -14.82 0.30
N THR A 315 26.00 -14.89 0.64
CA THR A 315 27.04 -15.31 -0.31
C THR A 315 27.25 -16.82 -0.20
N ARG A 316 27.97 -17.44 -1.14
CA ARG A 316 28.22 -18.90 -1.14
C ARG A 316 28.76 -19.47 0.17
N ARG A 317 29.36 -18.64 1.04
CA ARG A 317 29.97 -19.08 2.30
C ARG A 317 29.23 -18.59 3.54
N VAL A 318 28.35 -17.60 3.42
CA VAL A 318 27.79 -16.88 4.57
C VAL A 318 26.31 -16.54 4.33
N ALA A 319 25.44 -17.06 5.19
CA ALA A 319 24.04 -16.68 5.26
C ALA A 319 23.92 -15.33 6.00
N LEU A 320 23.41 -14.30 5.32
CA LEU A 320 23.22 -12.96 5.90
C LEU A 320 21.85 -12.87 6.58
N TYR A 321 20.80 -13.25 5.84
CA TYR A 321 19.42 -13.24 6.31
C TYR A 321 18.73 -14.56 5.94
N GLY A 322 17.68 -14.92 6.68
CA GLY A 322 16.84 -16.03 6.27
C GLY A 322 15.41 -15.94 6.77
N LEU A 323 14.54 -16.57 6.00
CA LEU A 323 13.13 -16.74 6.28
C LEU A 323 12.82 -18.23 6.37
N GLN A 324 12.24 -18.64 7.48
CA GLN A 324 11.73 -20.01 7.61
C GLN A 324 10.39 -20.13 6.90
N THR A 325 10.22 -21.19 6.12
CA THR A 325 8.96 -21.50 5.42
C THR A 325 8.66 -22.99 5.48
N ASP A 326 7.37 -23.33 5.43
CA ASP A 326 6.89 -24.71 5.33
C ASP A 326 6.69 -25.15 3.86
N ASP A 327 6.76 -24.21 2.91
CA ASP A 327 6.66 -24.46 1.48
C ASP A 327 7.91 -23.99 0.72
N ALA A 328 7.94 -24.25 -0.60
CA ALA A 328 9.04 -23.86 -1.48
C ALA A 328 8.69 -22.63 -2.33
N VAL A 329 7.65 -21.87 -1.95
CA VAL A 329 7.21 -20.68 -2.66
C VAL A 329 8.16 -19.53 -2.34
N LEU A 330 8.42 -18.65 -3.31
CA LEU A 330 9.29 -17.49 -3.10
C LEU A 330 8.84 -16.66 -1.88
N PRO A 331 9.79 -16.13 -1.10
CA PRO A 331 9.52 -15.52 0.20
C PRO A 331 9.02 -14.09 0.04
N LEU A 332 7.86 -13.91 -0.61
CA LEU A 332 7.25 -12.59 -0.83
C LEU A 332 6.61 -12.03 0.44
N GLN A 333 6.37 -12.90 1.42
CA GLN A 333 5.87 -12.57 2.74
C GLN A 333 6.63 -13.39 3.77
N GLY A 334 6.91 -12.81 4.93
CA GLY A 334 7.48 -13.53 6.06
C GLY A 334 8.42 -12.70 6.93
N VAL A 335 8.63 -13.18 8.16
CA VAL A 335 9.54 -12.55 9.13
C VAL A 335 10.97 -12.98 8.87
N TRP A 336 11.67 -12.19 8.07
CA TRP A 336 13.11 -12.36 7.87
C TRP A 336 13.87 -12.18 9.19
N ARG A 337 14.85 -13.04 9.41
CA ARG A 337 15.79 -12.95 10.53
C ARG A 337 17.17 -12.63 10.00
N SER A 338 17.89 -11.79 10.73
CA SER A 338 19.31 -11.62 10.48
C SER A 338 20.11 -12.73 11.18
N PHE A 339 21.10 -13.28 10.47
CA PHE A 339 22.14 -14.11 11.05
C PHE A 339 23.43 -13.29 11.19
N SER A 340 24.09 -13.05 10.07
CA SER A 340 25.32 -12.24 9.99
C SER A 340 25.12 -10.93 9.21
N GLY A 341 23.93 -10.70 8.66
CA GLY A 341 23.56 -9.44 8.02
C GLY A 341 23.37 -8.30 9.04
N LYS A 342 23.55 -7.05 8.61
CA LYS A 342 23.23 -5.90 9.46
C LYS A 342 21.71 -5.65 9.44
N PRO A 343 21.04 -5.43 10.58
CA PRO A 343 19.66 -4.94 10.56
C PRO A 343 19.61 -3.55 9.89
N PRO A 344 18.49 -3.15 9.25
CA PRO A 344 17.19 -3.84 9.17
C PRO A 344 17.17 -5.12 8.31
N VAL A 345 16.14 -5.94 8.51
CA VAL A 345 15.94 -7.22 7.79
C VAL A 345 15.24 -6.98 6.44
N PRO A 346 15.49 -7.83 5.43
CA PRO A 346 14.96 -7.65 4.07
C PRO A 346 13.44 -7.68 3.98
N VAL A 347 12.94 -6.97 2.97
CA VAL A 347 11.61 -7.11 2.38
C VAL A 347 11.79 -7.56 0.93
N CYS A 348 11.10 -8.62 0.53
CA CYS A 348 11.18 -9.19 -0.81
C CYS A 348 9.90 -8.91 -1.61
N ARG A 349 10.06 -8.52 -2.86
CA ARG A 349 8.97 -8.32 -3.83
C ARG A 349 9.28 -9.10 -5.10
N ALA A 350 8.31 -9.76 -5.70
CA ALA A 350 8.48 -10.38 -7.02
C ALA A 350 8.23 -9.33 -8.09
N SER A 351 9.03 -9.37 -9.16
CA SER A 351 8.86 -8.57 -10.37
C SER A 351 9.16 -9.44 -11.58
N VAL A 352 8.66 -9.07 -12.76
CA VAL A 352 8.90 -9.82 -13.99
C VAL A 352 9.94 -9.10 -14.83
N CYS A 353 10.77 -9.85 -15.55
CA CYS A 353 11.63 -9.29 -16.58
C CYS A 353 11.50 -10.02 -17.91
N SER A 354 11.71 -9.27 -19.00
CA SER A 354 11.72 -9.82 -20.36
C SER A 354 12.87 -10.80 -20.55
N HIS A 355 12.73 -11.70 -21.54
CA HIS A 355 13.82 -12.60 -21.92
C HIS A 355 15.11 -11.84 -22.27
N ALA A 356 14.97 -10.70 -22.96
CA ALA A 356 16.08 -9.81 -23.26
C ALA A 356 16.78 -9.29 -21.98
N MET A 357 16.01 -8.87 -20.97
CA MET A 357 16.60 -8.46 -19.69
C MET A 357 17.35 -9.61 -19.00
N PHE A 358 16.74 -10.79 -18.96
CA PHE A 358 17.35 -11.99 -18.40
C PHE A 358 18.64 -12.41 -19.13
N SER A 359 18.60 -12.43 -20.46
CA SER A 359 19.75 -12.71 -21.31
C SER A 359 20.86 -11.68 -21.06
N GLY A 360 20.50 -10.40 -20.93
CA GLY A 360 21.44 -9.34 -20.56
C GLY A 360 22.15 -9.63 -19.23
N PHE A 361 21.43 -10.08 -18.20
CA PHE A 361 22.05 -10.50 -16.94
C PHE A 361 22.99 -11.70 -17.10
N ALA A 362 22.60 -12.69 -17.90
CA ALA A 362 23.44 -13.85 -18.18
C ALA A 362 24.74 -13.47 -18.91
N GLN A 363 24.66 -12.58 -19.89
CA GLN A 363 25.81 -12.07 -20.64
C GLN A 363 26.74 -11.21 -19.77
N LEU A 364 26.18 -10.42 -18.85
CA LEU A 364 26.97 -9.63 -17.92
C LEU A 364 27.80 -10.54 -16.99
N ARG A 365 27.21 -11.67 -16.55
CA ARG A 365 27.90 -12.68 -15.71
C ARG A 365 28.97 -13.45 -16.46
N SER A 366 28.75 -13.74 -17.74
CA SER A 366 29.74 -14.44 -18.59
C SER A 366 30.89 -13.53 -19.06
N GLY A 367 30.90 -12.25 -18.63
CA GLY A 367 31.90 -11.26 -19.05
C GLY A 367 31.66 -10.68 -20.45
N SER A 368 30.55 -11.02 -21.10
CA SER A 368 30.18 -10.53 -22.43
C SER A 368 29.44 -9.20 -22.36
N ALA A 369 30.11 -8.14 -21.87
CA ALA A 369 29.51 -6.85 -21.57
C ALA A 369 28.77 -6.20 -22.76
N MET A 370 29.34 -6.26 -23.98
CA MET A 370 28.68 -5.72 -25.18
C MET A 370 27.39 -6.46 -25.54
N LYS A 371 27.36 -7.79 -25.36
CA LYS A 371 26.13 -8.57 -25.57
C LYS A 371 25.09 -8.22 -24.49
N ALA A 372 25.53 -7.95 -23.26
CA ALA A 372 24.65 -7.49 -22.20
C ALA A 372 24.04 -6.11 -22.52
N VAL A 373 24.83 -5.15 -23.01
CA VAL A 373 24.35 -3.83 -23.46
C VAL A 373 23.27 -3.99 -24.53
N PHE A 374 23.54 -4.80 -25.56
CA PHE A 374 22.57 -5.05 -26.63
C PHE A 374 21.24 -5.58 -26.07
N GLN A 375 21.31 -6.62 -25.24
CA GLN A 375 20.12 -7.25 -24.65
C GLN A 375 19.35 -6.32 -23.71
N PHE A 376 20.03 -5.48 -22.94
CA PHE A 376 19.38 -4.47 -22.10
C PHE A 376 18.74 -3.34 -22.90
N ASN A 377 19.35 -2.91 -24.01
CA ASN A 377 18.75 -1.94 -24.93
C ASN A 377 17.54 -2.52 -25.67
N THR A 378 17.61 -3.78 -26.11
CA THR A 378 16.46 -4.51 -26.65
C THR A 378 15.34 -4.57 -25.63
N SER A 379 15.65 -4.89 -24.38
CA SER A 379 14.67 -4.86 -23.29
C SER A 379 14.05 -3.47 -23.11
N LEU A 380 14.85 -2.39 -23.12
CA LEU A 380 14.40 -0.97 -23.08
C LEU A 380 13.48 -0.59 -24.23
N ALA A 381 13.79 -1.03 -25.45
CA ALA A 381 13.01 -0.71 -26.64
C ALA A 381 11.63 -1.39 -26.66
N HIS A 382 11.52 -2.57 -26.06
CA HIS A 382 10.27 -3.34 -25.99
C HIS A 382 9.47 -3.11 -24.68
N MET A 383 9.84 -2.10 -23.87
CA MET A 383 9.23 -1.82 -22.56
C MET A 383 7.86 -1.13 -22.63
N ALA A 384 6.82 -1.86 -22.98
CA ALA A 384 5.45 -1.38 -22.73
C ALA A 384 4.95 -1.59 -21.29
N PRO A 385 5.40 -2.58 -20.46
CA PRO A 385 4.76 -2.79 -19.16
C PRO A 385 5.68 -2.68 -17.92
N LEU A 386 6.87 -2.08 -17.98
CA LEU A 386 7.73 -2.00 -16.78
C LEU A 386 7.45 -0.73 -15.96
N GLY A 387 7.13 -0.89 -14.68
CA GLY A 387 7.00 0.22 -13.73
C GLY A 387 8.32 0.99 -13.55
N MET A 388 8.24 2.25 -13.07
CA MET A 388 9.40 3.16 -12.98
C MET A 388 10.62 2.58 -12.23
N THR A 389 10.39 1.79 -11.18
CA THR A 389 11.45 1.10 -10.41
C THR A 389 12.21 0.07 -11.24
N GLN A 390 11.51 -0.75 -12.03
CA GLN A 390 12.10 -1.76 -12.91
C GLN A 390 12.92 -1.10 -14.03
N ARG A 391 12.46 0.05 -14.55
CA ARG A 391 13.18 0.85 -15.53
C ARG A 391 14.47 1.45 -14.95
N GLY A 392 14.42 2.02 -13.74
CA GLY A 392 15.58 2.54 -13.02
C GLY A 392 16.64 1.46 -12.73
N ALA A 393 16.21 0.26 -12.35
CA ALA A 393 17.09 -0.88 -12.16
C ALA A 393 17.76 -1.31 -13.47
N LEU A 394 17.01 -1.44 -14.56
CA LEU A 394 17.60 -1.81 -15.84
C LEU A 394 18.62 -0.78 -16.33
N LEU A 395 18.34 0.52 -16.17
CA LEU A 395 19.30 1.57 -16.48
C LEU A 395 20.59 1.46 -15.64
N THR A 396 20.48 1.05 -14.37
CA THR A 396 21.64 0.81 -13.50
C THR A 396 22.50 -0.35 -14.04
N HIS A 397 21.87 -1.43 -14.49
CA HIS A 397 22.56 -2.59 -15.05
C HIS A 397 23.15 -2.31 -16.44
N LEU A 398 22.44 -1.54 -17.27
CA LEU A 398 22.93 -1.04 -18.55
C LEU A 398 24.16 -0.15 -18.35
N ALA A 399 24.12 0.79 -17.41
CA ALA A 399 25.26 1.63 -17.07
C ALA A 399 26.49 0.81 -16.64
N ARG A 400 26.28 -0.28 -15.89
CA ARG A 400 27.37 -1.21 -15.56
C ARG A 400 27.91 -1.94 -16.80
N ALA A 401 27.02 -2.41 -17.68
CA ALA A 401 27.42 -3.09 -18.92
C ALA A 401 28.26 -2.15 -19.82
N HIS A 402 27.88 -0.88 -19.92
CA HIS A 402 28.67 0.15 -20.61
C HIS A 402 30.07 0.32 -19.99
N ARG A 403 30.17 0.51 -18.67
CA ARG A 403 31.47 0.60 -17.98
C ARG A 403 32.36 -0.62 -18.23
N LEU A 404 31.78 -1.83 -18.19
CA LEU A 404 32.53 -3.07 -18.41
C LEU A 404 32.92 -3.29 -19.89
N SER A 405 32.23 -2.64 -20.84
CA SER A 405 32.55 -2.71 -22.27
C SER A 405 33.47 -1.59 -22.76
N GLY A 406 33.93 -0.70 -21.86
CA GLY A 406 34.82 0.40 -22.20
C GLY A 406 34.17 1.54 -23.00
N HIS A 407 32.85 1.55 -23.13
CA HIS A 407 32.11 2.67 -23.70
C HIS A 407 31.67 3.58 -22.55
N VAL A 408 32.25 4.79 -22.50
CA VAL A 408 31.88 5.87 -21.56
C VAL A 408 30.77 6.70 -22.17
#